data_AF-A0A8T6YG07-F1
#
_entry.id   AF-A0A8T6YG07-F1
#
_cell.length_a   1.000
_cell.length_b   1.000
_cell.length_c   1.000
_cell.angle_alpha   90.00
_cell.angle_beta   90.00
_cell.angle_gamma   90.00
#
_symmetry.space_group_name_H-M   'P 1'
#
loop_
_entity.id
_entity.type
_entity.pdbx_description
1 polymer ?
#
loop_
_entity_poly.entity_id
_entity_poly.type
_entity_poly.pdbx_seq_one_letter_code
_entity_poly.pdbx_strand_id
1 'polypeptide(L)'
;AKKIKEKEEWGAGLRSFESLKEIIKECMDAGYLAKTDLDVAAFAFWSFVHGIASQVIRDRVIMFSRERLNSIVESSFDFMLNSMSKERK
;
A
#
# COMPACT_ATOMS: atom_id res chain seq x y z
N ALA A 1 -14.76 -19.06 -17.70
CA ALA A 1 -14.55 -18.36 -16.41
C ALA A 1 -13.07 -18.44 -16.05
N LYS A 2 -12.43 -17.35 -15.64
CA LYS A 2 -11.00 -17.32 -15.27
C LYS A 2 -10.85 -18.12 -13.97
N LYS A 3 -9.99 -19.15 -13.94
CA LYS A 3 -9.70 -19.97 -12.75
C LYS A 3 -9.36 -19.04 -11.58
N ILE A 4 -10.11 -19.13 -10.47
CA ILE A 4 -9.73 -18.53 -9.19
C ILE A 4 -8.43 -19.24 -8.79
N LYS A 5 -7.35 -18.49 -8.59
CA LYS A 5 -6.04 -19.08 -8.27
C LYS A 5 -6.15 -19.94 -7.02
N GLU A 6 -5.69 -21.18 -7.13
CA GLU A 6 -5.53 -22.10 -6.01
C GLU A 6 -4.49 -21.51 -5.04
N LYS A 7 -4.79 -21.62 -3.74
CA LYS A 7 -4.09 -20.96 -2.62
C LYS A 7 -2.57 -21.19 -2.59
N GLU A 8 -2.09 -22.25 -3.24
CA GLU A 8 -0.67 -22.63 -3.32
C GLU A 8 0.19 -21.70 -4.17
N GLU A 9 -0.36 -21.02 -5.20
CA GLU A 9 0.46 -20.19 -6.11
C GLU A 9 0.74 -18.76 -5.61
N TRP A 10 0.16 -18.35 -4.48
CA TRP A 10 0.30 -16.97 -3.97
C TRP A 10 1.11 -16.87 -2.67
N GLY A 11 1.98 -17.85 -2.41
CA GLY A 11 2.78 -17.88 -1.17
C GLY A 11 3.66 -16.65 -0.95
N ALA A 12 4.28 -16.10 -2.01
CA ALA A 12 5.10 -14.89 -1.88
C ALA A 12 4.26 -13.64 -1.56
N GLY A 13 3.12 -13.47 -2.23
CA GLY A 13 2.23 -12.35 -1.98
C GLY A 13 1.61 -12.40 -0.58
N LEU A 14 1.21 -13.59 -0.13
CA LEU A 14 0.71 -13.78 1.23
C LEU A 14 1.76 -13.41 2.29
N ARG A 15 3.02 -13.89 2.14
CA ARG A 15 4.10 -13.54 3.08
C ARG A 15 4.37 -12.03 3.13
N SER A 16 4.41 -11.38 1.96
CA SER A 16 4.58 -9.92 1.89
C SER A 16 3.41 -9.18 2.55
N PHE A 17 2.18 -9.66 2.37
CA PHE A 17 1.00 -9.05 2.99
C PHE A 17 1.00 -9.20 4.50
N GLU A 18 1.33 -10.39 5.02
CA GLU A 18 1.46 -10.60 6.48
C GLU A 18 2.56 -9.72 7.08
N SER A 19 3.70 -9.57 6.40
CA SER A 19 4.78 -8.67 6.85
C SER A 19 4.30 -7.20 6.90
N LEU A 20 3.54 -6.76 5.88
CA LEU A 20 2.94 -5.43 5.88
C LEU A 20 1.95 -5.26 7.04
N LYS A 21 1.14 -6.29 7.31
CA LYS A 21 0.17 -6.30 8.40
C LYS A 21 0.86 -6.18 9.76
N GLU A 22 1.98 -6.86 9.98
CA GLU A 22 2.80 -6.71 11.19
C GLU A 22 3.33 -5.28 11.35
N ILE A 23 3.89 -4.69 10.30
CA ILE A 23 4.39 -3.30 10.31
C ILE A 23 3.28 -2.31 10.65
N ILE A 24 2.11 -2.44 10.03
CA ILE A 24 0.97 -1.55 10.29
C ILE A 24 0.50 -1.68 11.73
N LYS A 25 0.46 -2.91 12.27
CA LYS A 25 0.13 -3.14 13.68
C LYS A 25 1.11 -2.42 14.60
N GLU A 26 2.42 -2.53 14.35
CA GLU A 26 3.45 -1.83 15.12
C GLU A 26 3.27 -0.31 15.05
N CYS A 27 2.99 0.24 13.87
CA CYS A 27 2.72 1.67 13.70
C CYS A 27 1.46 2.13 14.45
N MET A 28 0.40 1.32 14.49
CA MET A 28 -0.81 1.60 15.27
C MET A 28 -0.55 1.55 16.78
N ASP A 29 0.21 0.55 17.23
CA ASP A 29 0.55 0.36 18.65
C ASP A 29 1.43 1.49 19.17
N ALA A 30 2.39 1.96 18.36
CA ALA A 30 3.23 3.12 18.65
C ALA A 30 2.50 4.46 18.48
N GLY A 31 1.26 4.46 17.98
CA GLY A 31 0.44 5.66 17.81
C GLY A 31 0.80 6.54 16.60
N TYR A 32 1.60 6.04 15.67
CA TYR A 32 1.91 6.71 14.40
C TYR A 32 0.72 6.68 13.43
N LEU A 33 -0.02 5.57 13.40
CA LEU A 33 -1.26 5.41 12.63
C LEU A 33 -2.49 5.44 13.54
N ALA A 34 -3.61 5.92 13.00
CA ALA A 34 -4.89 5.85 13.69
C ALA A 34 -5.29 4.38 13.96
N LYS A 35 -5.89 4.12 15.13
CA LYS A 35 -6.42 2.79 15.46
C LYS A 35 -7.68 2.52 14.63
N THR A 36 -7.64 1.48 13.83
CA THR A 36 -8.77 0.94 13.07
C THR A 36 -8.62 -0.58 12.97
N ASP A 37 -9.50 -1.24 12.24
CA ASP A 37 -9.34 -2.66 11.94
C ASP A 37 -8.04 -2.91 11.15
N LEU A 38 -7.22 -3.84 11.65
CA LEU A 38 -5.89 -4.11 11.11
C LEU A 38 -5.94 -4.64 9.67
N ASP A 39 -6.89 -5.51 9.37
CA ASP A 39 -7.06 -6.08 8.03
C ASP A 39 -7.53 -5.00 7.05
N VAL A 40 -8.43 -4.12 7.48
CA VAL A 40 -8.87 -2.96 6.69
C VAL A 40 -7.69 -2.04 6.36
N ALA A 41 -6.88 -1.66 7.36
CA ALA A 41 -5.73 -0.79 7.13
C ALA A 41 -4.67 -1.45 6.25
N ALA A 42 -4.32 -2.71 6.52
CA ALA A 42 -3.35 -3.46 5.73
C ALA A 42 -3.79 -3.62 4.28
N PHE A 43 -5.05 -3.97 4.06
CA PHE A 43 -5.57 -4.10 2.70
C PHE A 43 -5.65 -2.76 1.97
N ALA A 44 -5.96 -1.66 2.65
CA ALA A 44 -5.95 -0.33 2.07
C ALA A 44 -4.54 0.10 1.62
N PHE A 45 -3.53 -0.04 2.50
CA PHE A 45 -2.13 0.25 2.17
C PHE A 45 -1.64 -0.62 1.00
N TRP A 46 -1.88 -1.92 1.08
CA TRP A 46 -1.51 -2.86 0.04
C TRP A 46 -2.12 -2.45 -1.30
N SER A 47 -3.43 -2.19 -1.34
CA SER A 47 -4.14 -1.81 -2.57
C SER A 47 -3.59 -0.53 -3.18
N PHE A 48 -3.28 0.47 -2.34
CA PHE A 48 -2.72 1.74 -2.79
C PHE A 48 -1.34 1.58 -3.43
N VAL A 49 -0.38 0.97 -2.71
CA VAL A 49 0.99 0.78 -3.18
C VAL A 49 1.04 -0.16 -4.39
N HIS A 50 0.28 -1.26 -4.36
CA HIS A 50 0.16 -2.15 -5.52
C HIS A 50 -0.48 -1.46 -6.72
N GLY A 51 -1.43 -0.55 -6.50
CA GLY A 51 -2.02 0.29 -7.53
C GLY A 51 -0.96 1.11 -8.24
N ILE A 52 -0.18 1.89 -7.48
CA ILE A 52 0.90 2.73 -8.02
C ILE A 52 1.94 1.86 -8.75
N ALA A 53 2.45 0.81 -8.11
CA ALA A 53 3.45 -0.08 -8.73
C ALA A 53 2.93 -0.70 -10.02
N SER A 54 1.66 -1.12 -10.06
CA SER A 54 1.04 -1.68 -11.27
C SER A 54 0.91 -0.66 -12.40
N GLN A 55 0.63 0.62 -12.09
CA GLN A 55 0.61 1.66 -13.13
C GLN A 55 2.01 1.92 -13.67
N VAL A 56 3.02 1.99 -12.79
CA VAL A 56 4.42 2.24 -13.18
C VAL A 56 4.99 1.10 -14.02
N ILE A 57 4.87 -0.15 -13.57
CA ILE A 57 5.41 -1.33 -14.28
C ILE A 57 4.77 -1.51 -15.67
N ARG A 58 3.53 -1.05 -15.85
CA ARG A 58 2.78 -1.17 -17.11
C ARG A 58 2.86 0.08 -17.99
N ASP A 59 3.72 1.04 -17.65
CA ASP A 59 3.86 2.32 -18.35
C ASP A 59 2.53 3.10 -18.50
N ARG A 60 1.63 2.99 -17.52
CA ARG A 60 0.32 3.68 -17.50
C ARG A 60 0.37 5.02 -16.76
N VAL A 61 1.55 5.61 -16.68
CA VAL A 61 1.83 6.90 -16.01
C VAL A 61 2.19 7.99 -17.01
N ILE A 62 1.74 7.85 -18.26
CA ILE A 62 2.09 8.71 -19.41
C ILE A 62 1.75 10.20 -19.25
N MET A 63 0.89 10.54 -18.29
CA MET A 63 0.55 11.94 -17.95
C MET A 63 1.65 12.65 -17.14
N PHE A 64 2.68 11.92 -16.68
CA PHE A 64 3.78 12.45 -15.90
C PHE A 64 5.09 12.33 -16.69
N SER A 65 5.92 13.37 -16.63
CA SER A 65 7.28 13.29 -17.17
C SER A 65 8.14 12.34 -16.33
N ARG A 66 9.20 11.79 -16.92
CA ARG A 66 10.09 10.83 -16.25
C ARG A 66 10.80 11.45 -15.04
N GLU A 67 11.15 12.73 -15.16
CA GLU A 67 11.77 13.52 -14.09
C GLU A 67 10.83 13.70 -12.91
N ARG A 68 9.52 13.81 -13.18
CA ARG A 68 8.50 14.06 -12.16
C ARG A 68 7.93 12.77 -11.55
N LEU A 69 8.02 11.64 -12.24
CA LEU A 69 7.38 10.38 -11.82
C LEU A 69 7.79 9.96 -10.39
N ASN A 70 9.08 10.01 -10.06
CA ASN A 70 9.55 9.64 -8.72
C ASN A 70 8.93 10.54 -7.64
N SER A 71 8.96 11.86 -7.86
CA SER A 71 8.34 12.81 -6.92
C SER A 71 6.84 12.58 -6.75
N ILE A 72 6.15 12.12 -7.80
CA ILE A 72 4.71 11.82 -7.74
C ILE A 72 4.46 10.56 -6.93
N VAL A 73 5.26 9.51 -7.11
CA VAL A 73 5.15 8.27 -6.33
C VAL A 73 5.38 8.56 -4.84
N GLU A 74 6.45 9.27 -4.51
CA GLU A 74 6.79 9.65 -3.13
C GLU A 74 5.70 10.53 -2.51
N SER A 75 5.30 11.61 -3.19
CA SER A 75 4.26 12.52 -2.68
C SER A 75 2.91 11.83 -2.51
N SER A 76 2.58 10.86 -3.38
CA SER A 76 1.34 10.09 -3.26
C SER A 76 1.37 9.18 -2.03
N PHE A 77 2.51 8.57 -1.73
CA PHE A 77 2.69 7.77 -0.53
C PHE A 77 2.61 8.62 0.74
N ASP A 78 3.26 9.79 0.76
CA ASP A 78 3.18 10.73 1.88
C ASP A 78 1.75 11.22 2.10
N PHE A 79 1.02 11.54 1.03
CA PHE A 79 -0.39 11.92 1.10
C PHE A 79 -1.25 10.82 1.75
N MET A 80 -1.06 9.58 1.34
CA MET A 80 -1.76 8.42 1.90
C MET A 80 -1.43 8.22 3.38
N LEU A 81 -0.14 8.27 3.75
CA LEU A 81 0.31 8.15 5.14
C LEU A 81 -0.31 9.24 6.02
N ASN A 82 -0.28 10.50 5.56
CA ASN A 82 -0.85 11.62 6.31
C ASN A 82 -2.36 11.48 6.50
N SER A 83 -3.08 10.97 5.49
CA SER A 83 -4.52 10.70 5.58
C SER A 83 -4.90 9.62 6.60
N MET A 84 -3.94 8.76 6.98
CA MET A 84 -4.11 7.69 7.97
C MET A 84 -3.42 7.98 9.31
N SER A 85 -2.62 9.04 9.35
CA SER A 85 -1.94 9.47 10.56
C SER A 85 -2.96 9.96 11.59
N LYS A 86 -2.63 9.74 12.87
CA LYS A 86 -3.45 10.28 13.95
C LYS A 86 -3.32 11.80 13.96
N GLU A 87 -4.44 12.53 14.05
CA GLU A 87 -4.40 13.97 14.25
C GLU A 87 -3.50 14.31 15.45
N ARG A 88 -2.46 15.12 15.22
CA ARG A 88 -1.69 15.74 16.29
C ARG A 88 -2.60 16.80 16.91
N LYS A 89 -3.22 16.46 18.05
CA LYS A 89 -3.86 17.47 18.91
C LYS A 89 -2.82 18.44 19.44
#